data_AF-A0A1H4GE44-F1
#
_entry.id   AF-A0A1H4GE44-F1
#
_cell.length_a   1.000
_cell.length_b   1.000
_cell.length_c   1.000
_cell.angle_alpha   90.00
_cell.angle_beta   90.00
_cell.angle_gamma   90.00
#
_symmetry.space_group_name_H-M   'P 1'
#
loop_
_entity.id
_entity.type
_entity.pdbx_description
1 polymer ?
#
loop_
_entity_poly.entity_id
_entity_poly.type
_entity_poly.pdbx_seq_one_letter_code
_entity_poly.pdbx_strand_id
1 'polypeptide(L)'
;MNGMDTLAGTETRPSDPASPREKTTVATTTTADIKPVLNRLRRAQGQLGAVIAAVESGGSCRDVVIQLAAVSSALDKAGFQIISTAMQKCITDPDDTSDPMTMEELQKLFMTLA
;
A
#
# COMPACT_ATOMS: atom_id res chain seq x y z
N MET A 1 -57.76 41.02 -16.81
CA MET A 1 -56.81 41.28 -17.93
C MET A 1 -56.02 42.53 -17.56
N ASN A 2 -54.70 42.51 -17.81
CA ASN A 2 -53.60 43.21 -17.12
C ASN A 2 -53.05 42.37 -15.96
N GLY A 3 -51.78 42.01 -15.86
CA GLY A 3 -50.58 42.31 -16.63
C GLY A 3 -49.40 42.19 -15.67
N MET A 4 -48.42 41.32 -15.93
CA MET A 4 -47.11 41.35 -15.24
C MET A 4 -46.07 40.52 -16.02
N ASP A 5 -45.25 41.27 -16.73
CA ASP A 5 -43.81 41.15 -16.97
C ASP A 5 -43.05 39.80 -16.92
N THR A 6 -42.56 39.41 -18.10
CA THR A 6 -41.14 39.33 -18.51
C THR A 6 -40.05 38.97 -17.47
N LEU A 7 -39.29 37.88 -17.71
CA LEU A 7 -37.85 37.88 -18.13
C LEU A 7 -37.14 36.53 -17.86
N ALA A 8 -36.27 36.16 -18.82
CA ALA A 8 -35.00 35.39 -18.73
C ALA A 8 -35.00 34.02 -18.02
N GLY A 9 -34.46 32.93 -18.57
CA GLY A 9 -33.19 32.77 -19.29
C GLY A 9 -32.34 31.71 -18.56
N THR A 10 -31.51 30.98 -19.31
CA THR A 10 -30.46 30.01 -18.88
C THR A 10 -30.95 28.61 -18.48
N GLU A 11 -30.71 27.60 -19.32
CA GLU A 11 -29.60 26.62 -19.21
C GLU A 11 -29.62 25.89 -17.85
N THR A 12 -29.67 24.56 -17.77
CA THR A 12 -28.49 23.72 -17.97
C THR A 12 -28.92 22.24 -17.95
N ARG A 13 -28.32 21.40 -18.80
CA ARG A 13 -28.40 19.92 -18.78
C ARG A 13 -28.00 19.36 -17.40
N PRO A 14 -28.66 18.31 -16.89
CA PRO A 14 -28.05 17.47 -15.87
C PRO A 14 -26.94 16.63 -16.50
N SER A 15 -25.75 16.82 -15.97
CA SER A 15 -24.49 16.20 -16.31
C SER A 15 -24.45 14.73 -15.86
N ASP A 16 -23.86 13.87 -16.70
CA ASP A 16 -23.36 12.54 -16.32
C ASP A 16 -22.44 12.64 -15.10
N PRO A 17 -22.60 11.80 -14.06
CA PRO A 17 -21.51 11.56 -13.11
C PRO A 17 -20.53 10.59 -13.74
N ALA A 18 -19.53 11.17 -14.41
CA ALA A 18 -18.28 10.51 -14.72
C ALA A 18 -17.68 9.89 -13.45
N SER A 19 -17.37 8.60 -13.56
CA SER A 19 -16.52 7.83 -12.66
C SER A 19 -15.17 8.52 -12.40
N PRO A 20 -14.66 8.50 -11.15
CA PRO A 20 -13.24 8.67 -10.91
C PRO A 20 -12.57 7.30 -10.82
N ARG A 21 -11.78 6.96 -11.84
CA ARG A 21 -10.68 6.00 -11.69
C ARG A 21 -9.54 6.67 -10.93
N GLU A 22 -8.94 5.90 -10.03
CA GLU A 22 -7.52 5.92 -9.68
C GLU A 22 -7.00 7.02 -8.73
N LYS A 23 -7.01 6.69 -7.43
CA LYS A 23 -5.85 6.87 -6.57
C LYS A 23 -5.72 5.64 -5.66
N THR A 24 -4.87 4.70 -6.06
CA THR A 24 -4.35 3.65 -5.16
C THR A 24 -3.60 4.34 -4.02
N THR A 25 -4.32 4.64 -2.95
CA THR A 25 -3.76 5.14 -1.70
C THR A 25 -3.60 3.92 -0.81
N VAL A 26 -2.37 3.41 -0.76
CA VAL A 26 -2.00 2.30 0.13
C VAL A 26 -2.38 2.68 1.56
N ALA A 27 -3.07 1.77 2.22
CA ALA A 27 -3.73 1.89 3.51
C ALA A 27 -3.00 2.74 4.56
N THR A 28 -3.79 3.59 5.23
CA THR A 28 -3.37 4.44 6.35
C THR A 28 -3.05 3.58 7.57
N THR A 29 -1.85 3.01 7.60
CA THR A 29 -1.29 2.46 8.85
C THR A 29 -0.84 3.66 9.71
N THR A 30 -1.44 3.81 10.89
CA THR A 30 -1.08 4.82 11.90
C THR A 30 0.45 4.93 12.05
N THR A 31 0.98 6.16 12.03
CA THR A 31 2.42 6.46 11.96
C THR A 31 3.28 5.83 13.07
N ALA A 32 2.66 5.39 14.18
CA ALA A 32 3.32 4.71 15.29
C ALA A 32 3.80 3.29 14.93
N ASP A 33 3.00 2.51 14.18
CA ASP A 33 3.30 1.10 13.84
C ASP A 33 4.18 0.96 12.60
N ILE A 34 4.29 2.03 11.80
CA ILE A 34 5.11 2.06 10.59
C ILE A 34 6.61 2.18 10.89
N LYS A 35 7.03 2.83 12.00
CA LYS A 35 8.45 3.11 12.28
C LYS A 35 9.33 1.84 12.33
N PRO A 36 8.94 0.76 13.03
CA PRO A 36 9.73 -0.48 13.04
C PRO A 36 9.83 -1.13 11.65
N VAL A 37 8.75 -1.11 10.89
CA VAL A 37 8.69 -1.62 9.51
C VAL A 37 9.63 -0.82 8.61
N LEU A 38 9.56 0.52 8.65
CA LEU A 38 10.46 1.40 7.90
C LEU A 38 11.93 1.15 8.24
N ASN A 39 12.26 0.95 9.51
CA ASN A 39 13.63 0.64 9.91
C ASN A 39 14.10 -0.71 9.34
N ARG A 40 13.23 -1.71 9.22
CA ARG A 40 13.54 -2.98 8.57
C ARG A 40 13.75 -2.81 7.07
N LEU A 41 12.85 -2.08 6.40
CA LEU A 41 12.96 -1.80 4.96
C LEU A 41 14.25 -1.03 4.62
N ARG A 42 14.62 -0.02 5.42
CA ARG A 42 15.88 0.71 5.26
C ARG A 42 17.11 -0.19 5.42
N ARG A 43 17.07 -1.17 6.33
CA ARG A 43 18.15 -2.16 6.46
C ARG A 43 18.21 -3.09 5.25
N ALA A 44 17.07 -3.59 4.78
CA ALA A 44 16.99 -4.41 3.58
C ALA A 44 17.51 -3.68 2.34
N GLN A 45 17.22 -2.37 2.22
CA GLN A 45 17.78 -1.50 1.18
C GLN A 45 19.32 -1.47 1.23
N GLY A 46 19.91 -1.29 2.42
CA GLY A 46 21.37 -1.30 2.59
C GLY A 46 21.99 -2.66 2.24
N GLN A 47 21.34 -3.76 2.64
CA GLN A 47 21.77 -5.12 2.29
C GLN A 47 21.68 -5.38 0.79
N LEU A 48 20.62 -4.92 0.12
CA LEU A 48 20.50 -5.02 -1.33
C LEU A 48 21.59 -4.22 -2.04
N GLY A 49 21.95 -3.04 -1.53
CA GLY A 49 23.09 -2.28 -2.03
C GLY A 49 24.41 -3.06 -1.95
N ALA A 50 24.63 -3.79 -0.85
CA ALA A 50 25.79 -4.66 -0.71
C ALA A 50 25.77 -5.84 -1.69
N VAL A 51 24.60 -6.44 -1.94
CA VAL A 51 24.43 -7.50 -2.96
C VAL A 51 24.79 -6.97 -4.35
N ILE A 52 24.28 -5.80 -4.72
CA ILE A 52 24.56 -5.16 -6.02
C ILE A 52 26.07 -4.93 -6.17
N ALA A 53 26.71 -4.33 -5.16
CA ALA A 53 28.16 -4.10 -5.18
C ALA A 53 28.96 -5.41 -5.30
N ALA A 54 28.53 -6.47 -4.61
CA ALA A 54 29.16 -7.78 -4.71
C ALA A 54 29.05 -8.38 -6.12
N VAL A 55 27.92 -8.19 -6.81
CA VAL A 55 27.73 -8.63 -8.19
C VAL A 55 28.62 -7.82 -9.14
N GLU A 56 28.63 -6.49 -9.00
CA GLU A 56 29.44 -5.58 -9.81
C GLU A 56 30.94 -5.83 -9.66
N SER A 57 31.41 -6.21 -8.47
CA SER A 57 32.80 -6.55 -8.21
C SER A 57 33.18 -7.98 -8.63
N GLY A 58 32.28 -8.75 -9.26
CA GLY A 58 32.53 -10.14 -9.65
C GLY A 58 32.62 -11.11 -8.46
N GLY A 59 31.86 -10.84 -7.40
CA GLY A 59 31.82 -11.66 -6.19
C GLY A 59 31.35 -13.10 -6.44
N SER A 60 31.65 -13.98 -5.49
CA SER A 60 31.26 -15.39 -5.55
C SER A 60 29.75 -15.55 -5.66
N CYS A 61 29.31 -16.39 -6.60
CA CYS A 61 27.90 -16.77 -6.75
C CYS A 61 27.29 -17.25 -5.43
N ARG A 62 28.05 -18.02 -4.64
CA ARG A 62 27.60 -18.51 -3.33
C ARG A 62 27.30 -17.36 -2.37
N ASP A 63 28.20 -16.37 -2.29
CA ASP A 63 28.07 -15.26 -1.34
C ASP A 63 26.94 -14.32 -1.76
N VAL A 64 26.78 -14.07 -3.06
CA VAL A 64 25.66 -13.29 -3.62
C VAL A 64 24.33 -13.96 -3.28
N VAL A 65 24.19 -15.27 -3.48
CA VAL A 65 22.94 -16.00 -3.18
C VAL A 65 22.63 -15.99 -1.69
N ILE A 66 23.63 -16.15 -0.81
CA ILE A 66 23.43 -16.08 0.65
C ILE A 66 22.95 -14.68 1.07
N GLN A 67 23.57 -13.63 0.54
CA GLN A 67 23.17 -12.26 0.84
C GLN A 67 21.76 -11.97 0.31
N LEU A 68 21.43 -12.43 -0.91
CA LEU A 68 20.10 -12.26 -1.50
C LEU A 68 19.02 -12.97 -0.65
N ALA A 69 19.30 -14.19 -0.16
CA ALA A 69 18.40 -14.90 0.74
C ALA A 69 18.18 -14.13 2.06
N ALA A 70 19.24 -13.49 2.59
CA ALA A 70 19.12 -12.65 3.77
C ALA A 70 18.25 -11.40 3.51
N VAL A 71 18.38 -10.77 2.34
CA VAL A 71 17.53 -9.64 1.92
C VAL A 71 16.08 -10.10 1.80
N SER A 72 15.80 -11.21 1.10
CA SER A 72 14.45 -11.76 0.96
C SER A 72 13.80 -12.00 2.32
N SER A 73 14.50 -12.70 3.24
CA SER A 73 13.98 -12.98 4.58
C SER A 73 13.68 -11.70 5.38
N ALA A 74 14.46 -10.62 5.18
CA ALA A 74 14.20 -9.34 5.82
C ALA A 74 12.94 -8.66 5.27
N LEU A 75 12.70 -8.76 3.95
CA LEU A 75 11.49 -8.26 3.29
C LEU A 75 10.26 -9.05 3.73
N ASP A 76 10.33 -10.39 3.77
CA ASP A 76 9.22 -11.25 4.19
C ASP A 76 8.77 -10.91 5.62
N LYS A 77 9.72 -10.75 6.54
CA LYS A 77 9.45 -10.33 7.93
C LYS A 77 8.82 -8.94 8.03
N ALA A 78 9.17 -8.02 7.14
CA ALA A 78 8.55 -6.70 7.09
C ALA A 78 7.11 -6.80 6.56
N GLY A 79 6.89 -7.58 5.49
CA GLY A 79 5.58 -7.83 4.91
C GLY A 79 4.63 -8.50 5.90
N PHE A 80 5.06 -9.55 6.59
CA PHE A 80 4.26 -10.20 7.63
C PHE A 80 3.90 -9.27 8.79
N GLN A 81 4.80 -8.35 9.17
CA GLN A 81 4.48 -7.36 10.20
C GLN A 81 3.39 -6.39 9.74
N ILE A 82 3.43 -5.94 8.48
CA ILE A 82 2.39 -5.07 7.91
C ILE A 82 1.04 -5.78 7.92
N ILE A 83 0.99 -7.00 7.38
CA ILE A 83 -0.25 -7.78 7.27
C ILE A 83 -0.82 -8.10 8.65
N SER A 84 0.00 -8.56 9.60
CA SER A 84 -0.46 -8.85 10.97
C SER A 84 -1.02 -7.62 11.68
N THR A 85 -0.43 -6.44 11.45
CA THR A 85 -0.94 -5.17 11.99
C THR A 85 -2.30 -4.82 11.37
N ALA A 86 -2.47 -5.00 10.06
CA ALA A 86 -3.75 -4.78 9.38
C ALA A 86 -4.83 -5.75 9.89
N MET A 87 -4.51 -7.04 10.00
CA MET A 87 -5.42 -8.04 10.55
C MET A 87 -5.86 -7.71 11.99
N GLN A 88 -4.94 -7.25 12.84
CA GLN A 88 -5.28 -6.85 14.21
C GLN A 88 -6.27 -5.68 14.24
N LYS A 89 -6.11 -4.69 13.35
CA LYS A 89 -7.03 -3.56 13.25
C LYS A 89 -8.43 -4.00 12.83
N CYS A 90 -8.55 -4.82 11.78
CA CYS A 90 -9.83 -5.37 11.34
C CYS A 90 -10.59 -6.12 12.45
N ILE A 91 -9.87 -6.79 13.37
CA ILE A 91 -10.48 -7.51 14.50
C ILE A 91 -10.89 -6.56 15.63
N THR A 92 -10.11 -5.50 15.87
CA THR A 92 -10.29 -4.61 17.03
C THR A 92 -11.34 -3.53 16.78
N ASP A 93 -11.57 -3.16 15.52
CA ASP A 93 -12.55 -2.16 15.12
C ASP A 93 -13.35 -2.64 13.89
N PRO A 94 -14.39 -3.48 14.10
CA PRO A 94 -15.14 -4.10 13.01
C PRO A 94 -16.04 -3.12 12.23
N ASP A 95 -16.32 -1.94 12.79
CA ASP A 95 -17.10 -0.88 12.16
C ASP A 95 -16.22 0.18 11.49
N ASP A 96 -14.88 0.05 11.59
CA ASP A 96 -13.93 0.92 10.90
C ASP A 96 -13.91 0.60 9.40
N THR A 97 -14.80 1.25 8.66
CA THR A 97 -14.85 1.20 7.19
C THR A 97 -13.76 2.06 6.53
N SER A 98 -12.83 2.65 7.30
CA SER A 98 -11.77 3.49 6.76
C SER A 98 -10.59 2.70 6.20
N ASP A 99 -10.44 1.42 6.58
CA ASP A 99 -9.46 0.50 6.00
C ASP A 99 -10.13 -0.39 4.93
N PRO A 100 -9.85 -0.18 3.64
CA PRO A 100 -10.52 -0.90 2.56
C PRO A 100 -10.07 -2.36 2.41
N MET A 101 -9.09 -2.84 3.18
CA MET A 101 -8.59 -4.21 3.03
C MET A 101 -9.57 -5.25 3.60
N THR A 102 -10.21 -6.01 2.72
CA THR A 102 -11.07 -7.12 3.15
C THR A 102 -10.24 -8.30 3.66
N MET A 103 -10.86 -9.21 4.41
CA MET A 103 -10.18 -10.43 4.89
C MET A 103 -9.65 -11.28 3.71
N GLU A 104 -10.37 -11.34 2.59
CA GLU A 104 -9.93 -12.03 1.38
C GLU A 104 -8.69 -11.37 0.76
N GLU A 105 -8.61 -10.04 0.77
CA GLU A 105 -7.43 -9.30 0.28
C GLU A 105 -6.22 -9.53 1.18
N LEU A 106 -6.39 -9.54 2.50
CA LEU A 106 -5.33 -9.87 3.45
C LEU A 106 -4.84 -11.31 3.28
N GLN A 107 -5.75 -12.28 3.09
CA GLN A 107 -5.39 -13.66 2.79
C GLN A 107 -4.58 -13.76 1.50
N LYS A 108 -4.99 -13.06 0.44
CA LYS A 108 -4.26 -13.03 -0.83
C LYS A 108 -2.86 -12.44 -0.66
N LEU A 109 -2.73 -11.31 0.04
CA LEU A 109 -1.43 -10.69 0.30
C LEU A 109 -0.51 -11.61 1.12
N PHE A 110 -1.05 -12.32 2.11
CA PHE A 110 -0.28 -13.27 2.91
C PHE A 110 0.25 -14.43 2.04
N MET A 111 -0.57 -14.98 1.16
CA MET A 111 -0.16 -16.05 0.24
C MET A 111 0.90 -15.59 -0.78
N THR A 112 0.98 -14.29 -1.12
CA THR A 112 2.04 -13.77 -2.01
C THR A 112 3.41 -13.63 -1.35
N LEU A 113 3.47 -13.68 -0.01
CA LEU A 113 4.71 -13.59 0.77
C LEU A 113 5.19 -14.96 1.28
N ALA A 114 4.47 -16.05 0.96
CA ALA A 114 4.70 -17.41 1.44
C ALA A 114 5.50 -18.27 0.47
#